data_AF-A0A4R1B3E1-F1
#
_entry.id   AF-A0A4R1B3E1-F1
#
_cell.length_a   1.000
_cell.length_b   1.000
_cell.length_c   1.000
_cell.angle_alpha   90.00
_cell.angle_beta   90.00
_cell.angle_gamma   90.00
#
_symmetry.space_group_name_H-M   'P 1'
#
loop_
_entity.id
_entity.type
_entity.pdbx_description
1 polymer ?
#
loop_
_entity_poly.entity_id
_entity_poly.type
_entity_poly.pdbx_seq_one_letter_code
_entity_poly.pdbx_strand_id
1 'polypeptide(L)'
;MIHAHITTWALTLILFFVALGLHKSGKARGLKVVQMILRLFYLLTIGTGIWILSSINIDMMYVIKSLVGIIVIAMIEMIVVGLVKGKNTAVYWILFIISLILVLYLGFIKLPLTF
;
A
#
# COMPACT_ATOMS: atom_id res chain seq x y z
N MET A 1 5.42 16.98 6.06
CA MET A 1 4.53 16.21 5.16
C MET A 1 5.09 14.83 4.80
N ILE A 2 6.40 14.69 4.55
CA ILE A 2 7.03 13.37 4.31
C ILE A 2 6.74 12.39 5.46
N HIS A 3 6.88 12.82 6.72
CA HIS A 3 6.54 11.99 7.89
C HIS A 3 5.10 11.46 7.87
N ALA A 4 4.13 12.25 7.39
CA ALA A 4 2.74 11.81 7.28
C ALA A 4 2.60 10.70 6.23
N HIS A 5 3.28 10.86 5.09
CA HIS A 5 3.29 9.84 4.03
C HIS A 5 3.93 8.52 4.50
N ILE A 6 5.10 8.59 5.16
CA ILE A 6 5.75 7.41 5.76
C ILE A 6 4.83 6.74 6.78
N THR A 7 4.20 7.53 7.65
CA THR A 7 3.30 7.02 8.70
C THR A 7 2.08 6.32 8.09
N THR A 8 1.48 6.90 7.05
CA THR A 8 0.36 6.26 6.34
C THR A 8 0.77 4.97 5.63
N TRP A 9 1.99 4.91 5.07
CA TRP A 9 2.55 3.68 4.51
C TRP A 9 2.74 2.59 5.56
N ALA A 10 3.38 2.94 6.68
CA ALA A 10 3.60 2.02 7.79
C ALA A 10 2.28 1.48 8.35
N LEU A 11 1.30 2.36 8.59
CA LEU A 11 -0.04 1.97 9.06
C LEU A 11 -0.76 1.08 8.05
N THR A 12 -0.66 1.38 6.75
CA THR A 12 -1.25 0.54 5.70
C THR A 12 -0.69 -0.88 5.74
N LEU A 13 0.63 -1.04 5.85
CA LEU A 13 1.27 -2.35 5.94
C LEU A 13 0.91 -3.07 7.25
N ILE A 14 0.93 -2.37 8.39
CA ILE A 14 0.54 -2.95 9.68
C ILE A 14 -0.91 -3.46 9.63
N LEU A 15 -1.83 -2.61 9.18
CA LEU A 15 -3.26 -2.97 9.07
C LEU A 15 -3.49 -4.12 8.08
N PHE A 16 -2.68 -4.22 7.02
CA PHE A 16 -2.72 -5.36 6.10
C PHE A 16 -2.39 -6.66 6.83
N PHE A 17 -1.29 -6.72 7.59
CA PHE A 17 -0.95 -7.91 8.36
C PHE A 17 -1.99 -8.22 9.45
N VAL A 18 -2.57 -7.20 10.09
CA VAL A 18 -3.69 -7.37 11.03
C VAL A 18 -4.90 -7.99 10.33
N ALA A 19 -5.25 -7.54 9.12
CA ALA A 19 -6.34 -8.11 8.33
C ALA A 19 -6.09 -9.59 8.02
N LEU A 20 -4.86 -9.96 7.65
CA LEU A 20 -4.47 -11.37 7.43
C LEU A 20 -4.61 -12.22 8.70
N GLY A 21 -4.20 -11.68 9.85
CA GLY A 21 -4.36 -12.34 11.16
C GLY A 21 -5.84 -12.55 11.51
N LEU A 22 -6.67 -11.51 11.37
CA LEU A 22 -8.11 -11.59 11.63
C LEU A 22 -8.83 -12.57 10.71
N HIS A 23 -8.42 -12.65 9.44
CA HIS A 23 -8.92 -13.64 8.50
C HIS A 23 -8.58 -15.07 8.96
N LYS A 24 -7.31 -15.33 9.33
CA LYS A 24 -6.89 -16.64 9.85
C LYS A 24 -7.61 -17.03 11.14
N SER A 25 -7.95 -16.06 11.99
CA SER A 25 -8.72 -16.29 13.23
C SER A 25 -10.24 -16.39 13.02
N GLY A 26 -10.75 -16.35 11.79
CA GLY A 26 -12.19 -16.42 11.50
C GLY A 26 -13.02 -15.23 11.98
N LYS A 27 -12.38 -14.11 12.37
CA LYS A 27 -13.05 -12.93 12.94
C LYS A 27 -13.62 -12.03 11.84
N ALA A 28 -14.66 -12.50 11.15
CA ALA A 28 -15.25 -11.82 9.99
C ALA A 28 -15.68 -10.36 10.25
N ARG A 29 -16.24 -10.06 11.43
CA ARG A 29 -16.65 -8.68 11.80
C ARG A 29 -15.44 -7.76 11.95
N GLY A 30 -14.40 -8.21 12.65
CA GLY A 30 -13.15 -7.46 12.82
C GLY A 30 -12.45 -7.21 11.48
N LEU A 31 -12.41 -8.23 10.62
CA LEU A 31 -11.84 -8.12 9.28
C LEU A 31 -12.53 -7.04 8.43
N LYS A 32 -13.86 -6.99 8.44
CA LYS A 32 -14.61 -5.94 7.72
C LYS A 32 -14.27 -4.53 8.22
N VAL A 33 -14.13 -4.35 9.54
CA VAL A 33 -13.74 -3.05 10.12
C VAL A 33 -12.34 -2.66 9.67
N VAL A 34 -11.37 -3.57 9.79
CA VAL A 34 -9.99 -3.30 9.37
C VAL A 34 -9.89 -3.04 7.86
N GLN A 35 -10.68 -3.72 7.02
CA GLN A 35 -10.80 -3.43 5.59
C GLN A 35 -11.28 -2.01 5.31
N MET A 36 -12.31 -1.54 6.03
CA MET A 36 -12.82 -0.18 5.85
C MET A 36 -11.78 0.86 6.29
N ILE A 37 -11.02 0.58 7.35
CA ILE A 37 -9.91 1.45 7.80
C ILE A 37 -8.76 1.43 6.77
N LEU A 38 -8.37 0.26 6.27
CA LEU A 38 -7.36 0.12 5.22
C LEU A 38 -7.68 1.00 4.01
N ARG A 39 -8.93 0.99 3.55
CA ARG A 39 -9.38 1.83 2.44
C ARG A 39 -9.19 3.33 2.72
N LEU A 40 -9.49 3.78 3.94
CA LEU A 40 -9.21 5.16 4.34
C LEU A 40 -7.71 5.47 4.26
N PHE A 41 -6.86 4.56 4.75
CA PHE A 41 -5.40 4.71 4.70
C PHE A 41 -4.83 4.67 3.29
N TYR A 42 -5.45 3.95 2.36
CA TYR A 42 -5.09 4.01 0.94
C TYR A 42 -5.28 5.41 0.38
N LEU A 43 -6.44 6.02 0.66
CA LEU A 43 -6.72 7.39 0.22
C LEU A 43 -5.74 8.39 0.85
N LEU A 44 -5.42 8.25 2.14
CA LEU A 44 -4.44 9.11 2.80
C LEU A 44 -3.03 8.94 2.21
N THR A 45 -2.61 7.70 1.93
CA THR A 45 -1.31 7.41 1.32
C THR A 45 -1.20 8.01 -0.09
N ILE A 46 -2.25 7.86 -0.90
CA ILE A 46 -2.31 8.45 -2.25
C ILE A 46 -2.34 9.98 -2.17
N GLY A 47 -3.21 10.56 -1.33
CA GLY A 47 -3.35 12.00 -1.19
C GLY A 47 -2.08 12.68 -0.70
N THR A 48 -1.42 12.11 0.31
CA THR A 48 -0.11 12.59 0.79
C THR A 48 0.99 12.42 -0.25
N GLY A 49 0.95 11.35 -1.06
CA GLY A 49 1.88 11.15 -2.17
C GLY A 49 1.72 12.18 -3.29
N ILE A 50 0.48 12.49 -3.68
CA ILE A 50 0.18 13.53 -4.67
C ILE A 50 0.65 14.91 -4.17
N TRP A 51 0.46 15.20 -2.88
CA TRP A 51 0.94 16.45 -2.28
C TRP A 51 2.46 16.60 -2.33
N ILE A 52 3.19 15.51 -2.05
CA ILE A 52 4.66 15.51 -2.19
C ILE A 52 5.04 15.75 -3.65
N LEU A 53 4.34 15.10 -4.58
CA LEU A 53 4.60 15.22 -6.01
C LEU A 53 4.34 16.64 -6.55
N SER A 54 3.33 17.36 -6.04
CA SER A 54 3.07 18.75 -6.41
C SER A 54 4.05 19.75 -5.82
N SER A 55 4.83 19.33 -4.82
CA SER A 55 5.81 20.18 -4.13
C SER A 55 7.23 20.05 -4.72
N ILE A 56 7.41 19.20 -5.73
CA ILE A 56 8.71 18.92 -6.37
C ILE A 56 8.61 19.08 -7.89
N ASN A 57 9.74 19.23 -8.56
CA ASN A 57 9.79 19.13 -10.02
C ASN A 57 9.50 17.68 -10.44
N ILE A 58 8.37 17.48 -11.11
CA ILE A 58 7.90 16.16 -11.53
C ILE A 58 8.79 15.66 -12.66
N ASP A 59 9.70 14.76 -12.32
CA ASP A 59 10.43 13.93 -13.27
C ASP A 59 9.71 12.58 -13.50
N MET A 60 9.93 11.97 -14.66
CA MET A 60 9.31 10.72 -15.10
C MET A 60 9.50 9.59 -14.06
N MET A 61 10.64 9.58 -13.37
CA MET A 61 10.93 8.58 -12.36
C MET A 61 10.03 8.68 -11.11
N TYR A 62 9.57 9.88 -10.76
CA TYR A 62 8.59 10.08 -9.68
C TYR A 62 7.19 9.58 -10.08
N VAL A 63 6.82 9.74 -11.35
CA VAL A 63 5.55 9.22 -11.90
C VAL A 63 5.56 7.68 -11.92
N ILE A 64 6.68 7.08 -12.32
CA ILE A 64 6.84 5.62 -12.25
C ILE A 64 6.71 5.15 -10.80
N LYS A 65 7.41 5.80 -9.86
CA LYS A 65 7.31 5.44 -8.44
C LYS A 65 5.88 5.52 -7.91
N SER A 66 5.14 6.59 -8.23
CA SER A 66 3.77 6.74 -7.76
C SER A 66 2.85 5.66 -8.34
N LEU A 67 3.03 5.30 -9.61
CA LEU A 67 2.29 4.21 -10.24
C LEU A 67 2.57 2.86 -9.56
N VAL A 68 3.84 2.55 -9.26
CA VAL A 68 4.17 1.31 -8.54
C VAL A 68 3.59 1.34 -7.13
N GLY A 69 3.57 2.49 -6.45
CA GLY A 69 2.89 2.67 -5.16
C GLY A 69 1.40 2.34 -5.21
N ILE A 70 0.71 2.79 -6.26
CA ILE A 70 -0.71 2.46 -6.49
C ILE A 70 -0.88 0.96 -6.73
N ILE A 71 0.03 0.31 -7.48
CA ILE A 71 0.01 -1.14 -7.70
C ILE A 71 0.13 -1.89 -6.36
N VAL A 72 1.02 -1.47 -5.46
CA VAL A 72 1.14 -2.08 -4.12
C VAL A 72 -0.18 -2.03 -3.37
N ILE A 73 -0.81 -0.85 -3.30
CA ILE A 73 -2.11 -0.65 -2.64
C ILE A 73 -3.20 -1.54 -3.27
N ALA A 74 -3.23 -1.61 -4.61
CA ALA A 74 -4.17 -2.46 -5.32
C ALA A 74 -3.94 -3.95 -4.98
N MET A 75 -2.70 -4.41 -4.91
CA MET A 75 -2.40 -5.80 -4.56
C MET A 75 -2.81 -6.13 -3.12
N ILE A 76 -2.62 -5.21 -2.17
CA ILE A 76 -3.10 -5.37 -0.78
C ILE A 76 -4.61 -5.63 -0.77
N GLU A 77 -5.41 -4.79 -1.45
CA GLU A 77 -6.86 -4.95 -1.52
C GLU A 77 -7.26 -6.27 -2.20
N MET A 78 -6.59 -6.64 -3.31
CA MET A 78 -6.89 -7.87 -4.04
C MET A 78 -6.58 -9.12 -3.22
N ILE A 79 -5.50 -9.11 -2.42
CA ILE A 79 -5.18 -10.20 -1.49
C ILE A 79 -6.28 -10.29 -0.43
N VAL A 80 -6.61 -9.18 0.24
CA VAL A 80 -7.56 -9.17 1.35
C VAL A 80 -8.97 -9.58 0.88
N VAL A 81 -9.45 -9.06 -0.24
CA VAL A 81 -10.75 -9.42 -0.83
C VAL A 81 -10.73 -10.86 -1.37
N GLY A 82 -9.63 -11.28 -1.99
CA GLY A 82 -9.45 -12.64 -2.48
C GLY A 82 -9.56 -13.67 -1.36
N LEU A 83 -8.92 -13.39 -0.21
CA LEU A 83 -9.00 -14.23 0.99
C LEU A 83 -10.43 -14.34 1.51
N VAL A 84 -11.13 -13.22 1.66
CA VAL A 84 -12.56 -13.22 2.09
C VAL A 84 -13.45 -14.02 1.15
N LYS A 85 -13.14 -14.01 -0.16
CA LYS A 85 -13.88 -14.76 -1.18
C LYS A 85 -13.39 -16.21 -1.36
N GLY A 86 -12.41 -16.67 -0.57
CA GLY A 86 -11.83 -18.01 -0.70
C GLY A 86 -11.11 -18.26 -2.03
N LYS A 87 -10.66 -17.20 -2.72
CA LYS A 87 -9.98 -17.29 -4.01
C LYS A 87 -8.47 -17.50 -3.83
N ASN A 88 -7.83 -18.11 -4.83
CA ASN A 88 -6.37 -18.18 -4.87
C ASN A 88 -5.77 -16.76 -4.99
N THR A 89 -4.86 -16.43 -4.09
CA THR A 89 -4.18 -15.12 -4.02
C THR A 89 -2.68 -15.18 -4.31
N ALA A 90 -2.14 -16.36 -4.69
CA ALA A 90 -0.70 -16.56 -4.89
C ALA A 90 -0.08 -15.57 -5.88
N VAL A 91 -0.76 -15.32 -7.01
CA VAL A 91 -0.29 -14.36 -8.02
C VAL A 91 -0.22 -12.94 -7.46
N TYR A 92 -1.24 -12.52 -6.70
CA TYR A 92 -1.26 -11.18 -6.09
C TYR A 92 -0.17 -11.02 -5.03
N TRP A 93 0.16 -12.07 -4.30
CA TRP A 93 1.28 -12.06 -3.36
C TRP A 93 2.63 -11.87 -4.05
N ILE A 94 2.85 -12.54 -5.18
CA ILE A 94 4.08 -12.38 -5.97
C ILE A 94 4.19 -10.94 -6.48
N LEU A 95 3.11 -10.41 -7.09
CA LEU A 95 3.07 -9.03 -7.58
C LEU A 95 3.23 -8.00 -6.44
N PHE A 96 2.64 -8.26 -5.27
CA PHE A 96 2.80 -7.43 -4.08
C PHE A 96 4.27 -7.35 -3.65
N ILE A 97 4.96 -8.49 -3.52
CA ILE A 97 6.36 -8.51 -3.08
C ILE A 97 7.26 -7.78 -4.10
N ILE A 98 7.07 -8.04 -5.39
CA ILE A 98 7.86 -7.40 -6.45
C ILE A 98 7.63 -5.87 -6.45
N SER A 99 6.37 -5.44 -6.41
CA SER A 99 6.03 -4.01 -6.41
C SER A 99 6.48 -3.30 -5.12
N LEU A 100 6.38 -3.95 -3.96
CA LEU A 100 6.85 -3.41 -2.69
C LEU A 100 8.36 -3.15 -2.70
N ILE A 101 9.14 -4.14 -3.16
CA ILE A 101 10.59 -4.00 -3.29
C ILE A 101 10.94 -2.86 -4.24
N LEU A 102 10.23 -2.78 -5.38
CA LEU A 102 10.47 -1.73 -6.37
C LEU A 102 10.15 -0.33 -5.82
N VAL A 103 9.06 -0.15 -5.08
CA VAL A 103 8.72 1.14 -4.44
C VAL A 103 9.77 1.56 -3.42
N LEU A 104 10.23 0.63 -2.57
CA LEU A 104 11.25 0.90 -1.57
C LEU A 104 12.59 1.22 -2.24
N TYR A 105 12.98 0.49 -3.27
CA TYR A 105 14.20 0.76 -4.03
C TYR A 105 14.16 2.15 -4.68
N LEU A 106 13.07 2.47 -5.37
CA LEU A 106 12.89 3.79 -6.00
C LEU A 106 12.88 4.91 -4.95
N GLY A 107 12.26 4.66 -3.79
CA GLY A 107 12.14 5.63 -2.71
C GLY A 107 13.42 5.92 -1.94
N PHE A 108 14.18 4.89 -1.56
CA PHE A 108 15.35 5.04 -0.70
C PHE A 108 16.67 5.21 -1.46
N ILE A 109 16.80 4.63 -2.65
CA ILE A 109 18.10 4.51 -3.34
C ILE A 109 18.20 5.46 -4.54
N LYS A 110 17.13 5.60 -5.32
CA LYS A 110 17.17 6.32 -6.61
C LYS A 110 16.69 7.76 -6.55
N LEU A 111 15.71 8.07 -5.70
CA LEU A 111 15.06 9.39 -5.71
C LEU A 111 15.26 10.11 -4.36
N PRO A 112 16.21 11.06 -4.27
CA PRO A 112 16.35 11.87 -3.06
C PRO A 112 15.03 12.62 -2.77
N LEU A 113 14.66 12.70 -1.49
CA LEU A 113 13.51 13.46 -0.96
C LEU A 113 12.10 12.87 -1.20
N THR A 114 12.00 11.59 -1.51
CA THR A 114 10.70 11.00 -1.92
C THR A 114 10.14 9.99 -0.91
N PHE A 115 10.94 9.61 0.08
CA PHE A 115 10.52 8.72 1.16
C PHE A 115 10.92 9.34 2.50
#